data_AF-A0A1I5ZP45-F1
#
_entry.id   AF-A0A1I5ZP45-F1
#
_cell.length_a   1.000
_cell.length_b   1.000
_cell.length_c   1.000
_cell.angle_alpha   90.00
_cell.angle_beta   90.00
_cell.angle_gamma   90.00
#
_symmetry.space_group_name_H-M   'P 1'
#
loop_
_entity.id
_entity.type
_entity.pdbx_description
1 polymer ?
#
loop_
_entity_poly.entity_id
_entity_poly.type
_entity_poly.pdbx_seq_one_letter_code
_entity_poly.pdbx_strand_id
1 'polypeptide(L)'
;MVEGRDWRGAAPGGPGRVRRQVTGRPGRGRRGTGRGAGSSRWPGRDLVPALARALGTRPWLMRRAGAVVRADTWLHRLTRGRLGLVTLAGLPWLRLSSRGRRTGLTRENNLLYLPRGDDLVLTASNWGRRRDPAWAHNLRAHPDTTVAIRGATVPVRAREVHGREYDELWAELLEFWPGYAMERAAAGRRLPIFVLTRGD
;
A
#
# COMPACT_ATOMS: atom_id res chain seq x y z
N MET A 1 28.00 -2.70 -32.21
CA MET A 1 28.79 -1.52 -31.81
C MET A 1 27.81 -0.57 -31.13
N VAL A 2 27.79 -0.36 -29.82
CA VAL A 2 28.89 -0.10 -28.87
C VAL A 2 28.71 -0.90 -27.56
N GLU A 3 29.86 -1.23 -26.97
CA GLU A 3 30.17 -1.87 -25.68
C GLU A 3 29.31 -1.38 -24.49
N GLY A 4 29.02 -2.17 -23.45
CA GLY A 4 29.93 -2.97 -22.63
C GLY A 4 30.19 -2.23 -21.31
N ARG A 5 29.68 -2.76 -20.19
CA ARG A 5 30.29 -2.59 -18.86
C ARG A 5 29.70 -3.54 -17.82
N ASP A 6 30.49 -4.57 -17.56
CA ASP A 6 30.53 -5.38 -16.34
C ASP A 6 30.74 -4.52 -15.10
N TRP A 7 30.16 -4.95 -13.98
CA TRP A 7 30.64 -4.61 -12.64
C TRP A 7 30.69 -5.89 -11.79
N ARG A 8 31.90 -6.46 -11.67
CA ARG A 8 32.29 -7.44 -10.65
C ARG A 8 33.35 -6.82 -9.73
N GLY A 9 33.31 -7.20 -8.46
CA GLY A 9 34.30 -6.90 -7.41
C GLY A 9 33.83 -5.80 -6.45
N ALA A 10 33.93 -5.90 -5.11
CA ALA A 10 34.59 -6.88 -4.26
C ALA A 10 34.05 -6.75 -2.82
N ALA A 11 34.08 -7.84 -2.06
CA ALA A 11 34.25 -7.83 -0.60
C ALA A 11 35.69 -8.30 -0.29
N PRO A 12 36.27 -7.88 0.85
CA PRO A 12 36.56 -8.88 1.88
C PRO A 12 36.29 -8.35 3.31
N GLY A 13 36.13 -9.28 4.26
CA GLY A 13 35.74 -8.98 5.64
C GLY A 13 36.82 -9.11 6.71
N GLY A 14 36.37 -8.95 7.95
CA GLY A 14 37.01 -9.33 9.23
C GLY A 14 37.38 -8.16 10.16
N PRO A 15 37.54 -8.36 11.49
CA PRO A 15 36.77 -9.21 12.41
C PRO A 15 36.37 -8.49 13.74
N GLY A 16 35.43 -9.08 14.49
CA GLY A 16 35.46 -9.07 15.97
C GLY A 16 34.53 -8.12 16.73
N ARG A 17 33.49 -8.67 17.37
CA ARG A 17 33.46 -8.88 18.83
C ARG A 17 32.16 -9.57 19.26
N VAL A 18 32.37 -10.76 19.82
CA VAL A 18 31.44 -11.45 20.71
C VAL A 18 31.38 -10.66 22.02
N ARG A 19 30.18 -10.37 22.54
CA ARG A 19 30.00 -10.13 23.98
C ARG A 19 28.80 -10.90 24.49
N ARG A 20 29.09 -11.67 25.54
CA ARG A 20 28.25 -12.65 26.23
C ARG A 20 26.97 -12.06 26.81
N GLN A 21 26.00 -12.97 26.87
CA GLN A 21 24.77 -12.94 27.67
C GLN A 21 25.04 -12.58 29.14
N VAL A 22 24.11 -11.81 29.71
CA VAL A 22 23.84 -11.79 31.15
C VAL A 22 22.45 -12.36 31.37
N THR A 23 22.40 -13.39 32.20
CA THR A 23 21.25 -14.13 32.68
C THR A 23 20.41 -13.31 33.67
N GLY A 24 19.09 -13.32 33.50
CA GLY A 24 18.12 -12.90 34.51
C GLY A 24 16.79 -13.62 34.28
N ARG A 25 16.39 -14.46 35.24
CA ARG A 25 15.15 -15.26 35.26
C ARG A 25 14.19 -14.65 36.32
N PRO A 26 12.96 -15.16 36.49
CA PRO A 26 11.72 -14.61 35.95
C PRO A 26 10.87 -13.83 36.99
N GLY A 27 10.08 -12.85 36.52
CA GLY A 27 9.09 -12.11 37.31
C GLY A 27 7.66 -12.38 36.82
N ARG A 28 6.85 -12.91 37.73
CA ARG A 28 5.47 -13.39 37.55
C ARG A 28 4.47 -12.24 37.56
N GLY A 29 3.61 -12.18 36.55
CA GLY A 29 2.21 -11.72 36.62
C GLY A 29 1.94 -10.21 36.70
N ARG A 30 1.16 -9.71 35.74
CA ARG A 30 -0.13 -9.04 36.03
C ARG A 30 -0.94 -8.89 34.75
N ARG A 31 -2.18 -9.40 34.81
CA ARG A 31 -3.27 -9.05 33.90
C ARG A 31 -3.52 -7.54 34.04
N GLY A 32 -3.61 -6.85 32.92
CA GLY A 32 -3.98 -5.45 32.84
C GLY A 32 -4.70 -5.23 31.52
N THR A 33 -6.02 -5.42 31.56
CA THR A 33 -6.96 -4.94 30.55
C THR A 33 -6.80 -3.43 30.40
N GLY A 34 -6.41 -2.98 29.22
CA GLY A 34 -6.34 -1.56 28.88
C GLY A 34 -6.28 -1.40 27.38
N ARG A 35 -7.44 -1.30 26.73
CA ARG A 35 -7.55 -0.74 25.38
C ARG A 35 -7.15 0.73 25.47
N GLY A 36 -5.85 0.99 25.33
CA GLY A 36 -5.36 2.34 25.10
C GLY A 36 -5.77 2.77 23.69
N ALA A 37 -6.56 3.83 23.61
CA ALA A 37 -6.74 4.62 22.40
C ALA A 37 -5.39 5.26 22.06
N GLY A 38 -4.51 4.49 21.43
CA GLY A 38 -3.26 4.98 20.87
C GLY A 38 -3.57 5.82 19.65
N SER A 39 -3.02 7.04 19.60
CA SER A 39 -3.01 7.86 18.39
C SER A 39 -2.55 7.00 17.21
N SER A 40 -3.37 6.96 16.15
CA SER A 40 -2.97 6.34 14.88
C SER A 40 -1.60 6.89 14.48
N ARG A 41 -0.59 6.03 14.41
CA ARG A 41 0.76 6.40 14.00
C ARG A 41 0.85 6.69 12.51
N TRP A 42 -0.17 6.29 11.75
CA TRP A 42 -0.36 6.71 10.37
C TRP A 42 -1.09 8.04 10.31
N PRO A 43 -0.81 8.88 9.31
CA PRO A 43 -1.57 10.10 9.09
C PRO A 43 -3.07 9.80 9.04
N GLY A 44 -3.88 10.54 9.81
CA GLY A 44 -5.30 10.22 10.04
C GLY A 44 -6.19 10.23 8.79
N ARG A 45 -7.41 9.71 8.95
CA ARG A 45 -8.48 9.70 7.93
C ARG A 45 -8.90 11.10 7.45
N ASP A 46 -8.52 12.14 8.19
CA ASP A 46 -8.84 13.54 7.92
C ASP A 46 -8.03 14.14 6.77
N LEU A 47 -7.09 13.38 6.20
CA LEU A 47 -6.28 13.85 5.08
C LEU A 47 -7.04 14.01 3.77
N VAL A 48 -8.20 13.38 3.60
CA VAL A 48 -8.96 13.49 2.34
C VAL A 48 -9.73 14.82 2.33
N PRO A 49 -9.41 15.78 1.43
CA PRO A 49 -10.16 17.02 1.33
C PRO A 49 -11.61 16.75 0.95
N ALA A 50 -12.55 17.51 1.50
CA ALA A 50 -13.98 17.40 1.16
C ALA A 50 -14.23 17.49 -0.36
N LEU A 51 -13.41 18.28 -1.06
CA LEU A 51 -13.43 18.39 -2.52
C LEU A 51 -13.11 17.06 -3.22
N ALA A 52 -12.14 16.28 -2.73
CA ALA A 52 -11.82 14.98 -3.30
C ALA A 52 -12.97 13.98 -3.12
N ARG A 53 -13.58 13.94 -1.93
CA ARG A 53 -14.80 13.12 -1.68
C ARG A 53 -15.94 13.53 -2.61
N ALA A 54 -16.17 14.83 -2.80
CA ALA A 54 -17.21 15.37 -3.67
C ALA A 54 -16.94 15.12 -5.17
N LEU A 55 -15.67 15.00 -5.59
CA LEU A 55 -15.32 14.63 -6.97
C LEU A 55 -15.52 13.14 -7.23
N GLY A 56 -15.27 12.28 -6.23
CA GLY A 56 -15.47 10.83 -6.31
C GLY A 56 -16.93 10.40 -6.48
N THR A 57 -17.89 11.28 -6.19
CA THR A 57 -19.34 11.00 -6.34
C THR A 57 -19.93 11.47 -7.67
N ARG A 58 -19.15 12.09 -8.57
CA ARG A 58 -19.65 12.71 -9.81
C ARG A 58 -19.64 11.75 -11.01
N PRO A 59 -20.80 11.38 -11.58
CA PRO A 59 -20.89 10.39 -12.66
C PRO A 59 -20.17 10.77 -13.97
N TRP A 60 -20.05 12.06 -14.27
CA TRP A 60 -19.41 12.55 -15.51
C TRP A 60 -17.90 12.32 -15.54
N LEU A 61 -17.23 12.23 -14.39
CA LEU A 61 -15.80 11.95 -14.30
C LEU A 61 -15.46 10.60 -14.96
N MET A 62 -16.38 9.64 -14.88
CA MET A 62 -16.23 8.31 -15.47
C MET A 62 -16.42 8.27 -16.99
N ARG A 63 -17.26 9.15 -17.58
CA ARG A 63 -17.30 9.31 -19.05
C ARG A 63 -15.93 9.72 -19.62
N ARG A 64 -15.03 10.24 -18.78
CA ARG A 64 -13.65 10.61 -19.09
C ARG A 64 -12.61 9.72 -18.39
N ALA A 65 -12.98 8.58 -17.78
CA ALA A 65 -12.06 7.73 -17.01
C ALA A 65 -10.82 7.31 -17.82
N GLY A 66 -10.98 7.01 -19.12
CA GLY A 66 -9.85 6.72 -19.99
C GLY A 66 -8.87 7.90 -20.16
N ALA A 67 -9.37 9.13 -20.17
CA ALA A 67 -8.54 10.34 -20.20
C ALA A 67 -7.89 10.62 -18.83
N VAL A 68 -8.61 10.36 -17.74
CA VAL A 68 -8.12 10.48 -16.35
C VAL A 68 -6.96 9.51 -16.09
N VAL A 69 -7.12 8.23 -16.46
CA VAL A 69 -6.06 7.21 -16.34
C VAL A 69 -4.86 7.55 -17.23
N ARG A 70 -5.11 8.09 -18.44
CA ARG A 70 -4.04 8.55 -19.33
C ARG A 70 -3.30 9.75 -18.74
N ALA A 71 -4.00 10.71 -18.15
CA ALA A 71 -3.41 11.86 -17.48
C ALA A 71 -2.61 11.43 -16.24
N ASP A 72 -3.13 10.53 -15.42
CA ASP A 72 -2.42 9.96 -14.26
C ASP A 72 -1.16 9.20 -14.69
N THR A 73 -1.26 8.35 -15.71
CA THR A 73 -0.11 7.63 -16.27
C THR A 73 0.91 8.59 -16.85
N TRP A 74 0.49 9.62 -17.56
CA TRP A 74 1.36 10.64 -18.13
C TRP A 74 2.06 11.45 -17.04
N LEU A 75 1.32 11.87 -16.01
CA LEU A 75 1.85 12.60 -14.86
C LEU A 75 2.84 11.75 -14.06
N HIS A 76 2.52 10.48 -13.81
CA HIS A 76 3.44 9.54 -13.20
C HIS A 76 4.69 9.33 -14.06
N ARG A 77 4.57 9.24 -15.39
CA ARG A 77 5.74 9.11 -16.27
C ARG A 77 6.62 10.36 -16.25
N LEU A 78 6.03 11.55 -16.35
CA LEU A 78 6.76 12.82 -16.33
C LEU A 78 7.48 13.06 -15.01
N THR A 79 6.84 12.67 -13.91
CA THR A 79 7.36 12.93 -12.57
C THR A 79 8.15 11.76 -12.01
N ARG A 80 8.45 10.74 -12.82
CA ARG A 80 9.13 9.50 -12.40
C ARG A 80 8.44 8.86 -11.17
N GLY A 81 7.11 8.89 -11.17
CA GLY A 81 6.25 8.39 -10.11
C GLY A 81 6.07 9.34 -8.93
N ARG A 82 6.54 10.59 -8.98
CA ARG A 82 6.42 11.51 -7.82
C ARG A 82 5.07 12.20 -7.69
N LEU A 83 4.33 12.38 -8.79
CA LEU A 83 3.01 13.00 -8.83
C LEU A 83 2.04 12.11 -9.63
N GLY A 84 0.87 11.86 -9.04
CA GLY A 84 -0.31 11.26 -9.67
C GLY A 84 -1.56 12.08 -9.34
N LEU A 85 -2.68 11.77 -9.97
CA LEU A 85 -3.96 12.45 -9.70
C LEU A 85 -4.42 12.24 -8.25
N VAL A 86 -4.08 11.10 -7.66
CA VAL A 86 -4.29 10.81 -6.23
C VAL A 86 -3.51 11.80 -5.34
N THR A 87 -2.27 12.11 -5.70
CA THR A 87 -1.42 13.10 -5.00
C THR A 87 -1.99 14.52 -5.13
N LEU A 88 -2.48 14.88 -6.32
CA LEU A 88 -3.11 16.19 -6.58
C LEU A 88 -4.46 16.35 -5.87
N ALA A 89 -5.19 15.25 -5.65
CA ALA A 89 -6.44 15.23 -4.89
C ALA A 89 -6.25 15.29 -3.37
N GLY A 90 -5.00 15.35 -2.87
CA GLY A 90 -4.70 15.38 -1.43
C GLY A 90 -4.94 14.04 -0.73
N LEU A 91 -5.15 12.96 -1.47
CA LEU A 91 -5.43 11.64 -0.91
C LEU A 91 -4.13 11.02 -0.35
N PRO A 92 -4.17 10.35 0.82
CA PRO A 92 -2.98 9.73 1.38
C PRO A 92 -2.52 8.57 0.49
N TRP A 93 -1.24 8.56 0.16
CA TRP A 93 -0.66 7.56 -0.70
C TRP A 93 0.64 7.03 -0.11
N LEU A 94 0.98 5.81 -0.51
CA LEU A 94 2.21 5.13 -0.16
C LEU A 94 2.85 4.53 -1.42
N ARG A 95 4.15 4.25 -1.36
CA ARG A 95 4.82 3.43 -2.37
C ARG A 95 4.97 2.01 -1.85
N LEU A 96 4.36 1.04 -2.52
CA LEU A 96 4.50 -0.39 -2.24
C LEU A 96 5.66 -0.97 -3.06
N SER A 97 6.57 -1.70 -2.41
CA SER A 97 7.68 -2.41 -3.06
C SER A 97 7.47 -3.92 -3.03
N SER A 98 6.79 -4.45 -4.05
CA SER A 98 6.39 -5.87 -4.13
C SER A 98 7.38 -6.71 -4.95
N ARG A 99 7.61 -7.96 -4.53
CA ARG A 99 8.42 -8.92 -5.31
C ARG A 99 7.58 -9.54 -6.42
N GLY A 100 8.02 -9.44 -7.67
CA GLY A 100 7.30 -9.99 -8.82
C GLY A 100 7.16 -11.52 -8.75
N ARG A 101 5.93 -12.05 -8.62
CA ARG A 101 5.70 -13.51 -8.41
C ARG A 101 6.30 -14.43 -9.49
N ARG A 102 6.46 -13.91 -10.71
CA ARG A 102 7.03 -14.66 -11.85
C ARG A 102 8.51 -14.36 -12.08
N THR A 103 8.92 -13.13 -11.81
CA THR A 103 10.24 -12.62 -12.23
C THR A 103 11.23 -12.49 -11.08
N GLY A 104 10.77 -12.55 -9.83
CA GLY A 104 11.59 -12.25 -8.64
C GLY A 104 11.98 -10.77 -8.48
N LEU A 105 11.92 -9.96 -9.54
CA LEU A 105 12.27 -8.53 -9.52
C LEU A 105 11.33 -7.70 -8.62
N THR A 106 11.90 -6.75 -7.88
CA THR A 106 11.17 -5.74 -7.10
C THR A 106 10.42 -4.79 -8.03
N ARG A 107 9.17 -4.50 -7.70
CA ARG A 107 8.26 -3.59 -8.42
C ARG A 107 7.69 -2.56 -7.46
N GLU A 108 7.79 -1.29 -7.83
CA GLU A 108 7.24 -0.19 -7.06
C GLU A 108 5.88 0.26 -7.62
N ASN A 109 4.92 0.50 -6.73
CA ASN A 109 3.58 0.98 -7.07
C ASN A 109 3.14 2.06 -6.08
N ASN A 110 2.72 3.23 -6.56
CA ASN A 110 2.06 4.21 -5.70
C ASN A 110 0.58 3.88 -5.56
N LEU A 111 0.11 3.77 -4.32
CA LEU A 111 -1.23 3.32 -4.01
C LEU A 111 -1.89 4.25 -2.99
N LEU A 112 -3.17 4.54 -3.21
CA LEU A 112 -4.05 5.07 -2.19
C LEU A 112 -4.18 4.03 -1.06
N TYR A 113 -4.10 4.47 0.18
CA TYR A 113 -4.36 3.62 1.34
C TYR A 113 -5.37 4.27 2.28
N LEU A 114 -6.11 3.42 2.99
CA LEU A 114 -6.95 3.80 4.12
C LEU A 114 -6.20 3.49 5.42
N PRO A 115 -5.88 4.49 6.26
CA PRO A 115 -5.33 4.25 7.60
C PRO A 115 -6.41 3.65 8.53
N ARG A 116 -6.06 2.59 9.26
CA ARG A 116 -6.94 1.90 10.22
C ARG A 116 -6.16 1.49 11.47
N GLY A 117 -6.13 2.36 12.47
CA GLY A 117 -5.31 2.14 13.67
C GLY A 117 -3.82 2.10 13.33
N ASP A 118 -3.15 0.99 13.67
CA ASP A 118 -1.75 0.75 13.30
C ASP A 118 -1.59 0.01 11.94
N ASP A 119 -2.70 -0.29 11.24
CA ASP A 119 -2.71 -0.99 9.96
C ASP A 119 -2.98 -0.05 8.77
N LEU A 120 -2.61 -0.53 7.57
CA LEU A 120 -2.88 0.12 6.30
C LEU A 120 -3.77 -0.77 5.43
N VAL A 121 -4.84 -0.22 4.87
CA VAL A 121 -5.75 -0.96 3.99
C VAL A 121 -5.56 -0.51 2.55
N LEU A 122 -5.34 -1.48 1.66
CA LEU A 122 -5.21 -1.27 0.21
C LEU A 122 -6.36 -1.96 -0.52
N THR A 123 -6.88 -1.33 -1.59
CA THR A 123 -7.81 -1.98 -2.51
C THR A 123 -7.21 -2.11 -3.91
N ALA A 124 -7.33 -3.30 -4.50
CA ALA A 124 -6.79 -3.64 -5.81
C ALA A 124 -7.75 -3.26 -6.95
N SER A 125 -8.13 -1.99 -7.00
CA SER A 125 -9.15 -1.50 -7.95
C SER A 125 -8.67 -1.48 -9.39
N ASN A 126 -7.39 -1.19 -9.60
CA ASN A 126 -6.77 -1.09 -10.92
C ASN A 126 -7.56 -0.17 -11.86
N TRP A 127 -8.07 0.95 -11.35
CA TRP A 127 -8.91 1.90 -12.08
C TRP A 127 -10.14 1.24 -12.74
N GLY A 128 -10.72 0.25 -12.07
CA GLY A 128 -11.89 -0.48 -12.58
C GLY A 128 -11.60 -1.45 -13.72
N ARG A 129 -10.34 -1.86 -13.93
CA ARG A 129 -10.01 -2.87 -14.94
C ARG A 129 -10.49 -4.27 -14.53
N ARG A 130 -10.89 -5.06 -15.53
CA ARG A 130 -11.37 -6.45 -15.38
C ARG A 130 -10.37 -7.40 -14.72
N ARG A 131 -9.08 -7.09 -14.71
CA ARG A 131 -8.03 -7.91 -14.10
C ARG A 131 -7.46 -7.23 -12.87
N ASP A 132 -7.10 -8.03 -11.87
CA ASP A 132 -6.31 -7.57 -10.74
C ASP A 132 -4.98 -6.95 -11.21
N PRO A 133 -4.47 -5.93 -10.49
CA PRO A 133 -3.16 -5.38 -10.77
C PRO A 133 -2.06 -6.37 -10.41
N ALA A 134 -0.91 -6.26 -11.06
CA ALA A 134 0.22 -7.17 -10.83
C ALA A 134 0.69 -7.21 -9.37
N TRP A 135 0.62 -6.08 -8.66
CA TRP A 135 1.02 -6.03 -7.24
C TRP A 135 0.12 -6.89 -6.34
N ALA A 136 -1.18 -7.01 -6.63
CA ALA A 136 -2.07 -7.86 -5.83
C ALA A 136 -1.69 -9.34 -5.98
N HIS A 137 -1.35 -9.74 -7.20
CA HIS A 137 -0.81 -11.06 -7.48
C HIS A 137 0.56 -11.30 -6.82
N ASN A 138 1.39 -10.27 -6.72
CA ASN A 138 2.67 -10.35 -6.03
C ASN A 138 2.48 -10.53 -4.52
N LEU A 139 1.59 -9.77 -3.89
CA LEU A 139 1.33 -9.88 -2.45
C LEU A 139 0.75 -11.24 -2.04
N ARG A 140 -0.12 -11.83 -2.88
CA ARG A 140 -0.61 -13.21 -2.67
C ARG A 140 0.52 -14.24 -2.63
N ALA A 141 1.59 -14.03 -3.41
CA ALA A 141 2.71 -14.96 -3.49
C ALA A 141 3.83 -14.64 -2.47
N HIS A 142 4.03 -13.35 -2.18
CA HIS A 142 5.09 -12.82 -1.33
C HIS A 142 4.49 -11.74 -0.42
N PRO A 143 3.90 -12.13 0.72
CA PRO A 143 3.18 -11.21 1.59
C PRO A 143 4.11 -10.28 2.38
N ASP A 144 5.33 -10.70 2.67
CA ASP A 144 6.34 -9.88 3.35
C ASP A 144 6.96 -8.89 2.34
N THR A 145 6.74 -7.60 2.58
CA THR A 145 7.04 -6.51 1.63
C THR A 145 7.41 -5.24 2.40
N THR A 146 7.65 -4.14 1.69
CA THR A 146 7.87 -2.83 2.31
C THR A 146 6.99 -1.78 1.70
N VAL A 147 6.63 -0.78 2.51
CA VAL A 147 5.97 0.45 2.06
C VAL A 147 6.82 1.65 2.42
N ALA A 148 6.87 2.63 1.52
CA ALA A 148 7.45 3.94 1.82
C ALA A 148 6.34 4.98 1.99
N ILE A 149 6.30 5.61 3.17
CA ILE A 149 5.32 6.64 3.53
C ILE A 149 6.10 7.83 4.11
N ARG A 150 5.91 9.02 3.53
CA ARG A 150 6.57 10.26 3.98
C ARG A 150 8.10 10.14 4.16
N GLY A 151 8.75 9.36 3.29
CA GLY A 151 10.21 9.15 3.32
C GLY A 151 10.69 8.03 4.24
N ALA A 152 9.83 7.49 5.11
CA ALA A 152 10.16 6.31 5.93
C ALA A 152 9.78 5.02 5.19
N THR A 153 10.70 4.06 5.16
CA THR A 153 10.43 2.70 4.65
C THR A 153 10.11 1.79 5.81
N VAL A 154 8.99 1.08 5.74
CA VAL A 154 8.46 0.24 6.81
C VAL A 154 8.25 -1.18 6.28
N PRO A 155 8.82 -2.22 6.93
CA PRO A 155 8.50 -3.59 6.62
C PRO A 155 7.07 -3.90 7.06
N VAL A 156 6.33 -4.58 6.20
CA VAL A 156 4.93 -4.93 6.42
C VAL A 156 4.64 -6.32 5.89
N ARG A 157 3.61 -6.95 6.45
CA ARG A 157 3.07 -8.21 5.97
C ARG A 157 1.65 -8.00 5.45
N ALA A 158 1.43 -8.40 4.20
CA ALA A 158 0.13 -8.30 3.54
C ALA A 158 -0.76 -9.52 3.83
N ARG A 159 -2.03 -9.27 4.13
CA ARG A 159 -3.08 -10.29 4.25
C ARG A 159 -4.27 -9.88 3.42
N GLU A 160 -4.67 -10.72 2.46
CA GLU A 160 -5.93 -10.52 1.74
C GLU A 160 -7.10 -10.87 2.65
N VAL A 161 -8.14 -10.04 2.62
CA VAL A 161 -9.33 -10.21 3.46
C VAL A 161 -10.50 -10.74 2.66
N HIS A 162 -11.33 -11.54 3.32
CA HIS A 162 -12.49 -12.22 2.73
C HIS A 162 -13.66 -12.23 3.71
N GLY A 163 -14.83 -12.69 3.25
CA GLY A 163 -16.03 -12.82 4.07
C GLY A 163 -16.46 -11.51 4.73
N ARG A 164 -16.87 -11.58 6.00
CA ARG A 164 -17.38 -10.44 6.77
C ARG A 164 -16.38 -9.30 6.91
N GLU A 165 -15.10 -9.61 7.14
CA GLU A 165 -14.06 -8.57 7.28
C GLU A 165 -13.91 -7.75 6.00
N TYR A 166 -14.04 -8.39 4.83
CA TYR A 166 -14.07 -7.68 3.55
C TYR A 166 -15.24 -6.70 3.49
N ASP A 167 -16.44 -7.13 3.88
CA ASP A 167 -17.65 -6.32 3.71
C ASP A 167 -17.60 -5.08 4.61
N GLU A 168 -17.10 -5.23 5.83
CA GLU A 168 -16.82 -4.12 6.76
C GLU A 168 -15.79 -3.15 6.16
N LEU A 169 -14.64 -3.66 5.70
CA LEU A 169 -13.59 -2.83 5.10
C LEU A 169 -14.02 -2.19 3.79
N TRP A 170 -14.89 -2.84 3.02
CA TRP A 170 -15.45 -2.28 1.79
C TRP A 170 -16.33 -1.08 2.09
N ALA A 171 -17.16 -1.13 3.14
CA ALA A 171 -17.94 0.01 3.60
C ALA A 171 -17.02 1.18 4.01
N GLU A 172 -16.00 0.92 4.82
CA GLU A 172 -15.01 1.94 5.23
C GLU A 172 -14.29 2.55 4.01
N LEU A 173 -13.94 1.75 3.00
CA LEU A 173 -13.33 2.22 1.75
C LEU A 173 -14.27 3.10 0.92
N LEU A 174 -15.57 2.82 0.89
CA LEU A 174 -16.55 3.65 0.18
C LEU A 174 -16.78 4.98 0.88
N GLU A 175 -16.81 5.00 2.22
CA GLU A 175 -16.87 6.25 2.99
C GLU A 175 -15.61 7.11 2.77
N PHE A 176 -14.46 6.44 2.70
CA PHE A 176 -13.18 7.10 2.48
C PHE A 176 -13.02 7.64 1.05
N TRP A 177 -13.31 6.80 0.05
CA TRP A 177 -13.24 7.12 -1.37
C TRP A 177 -14.43 6.51 -2.13
N PRO A 178 -15.52 7.28 -2.33
CA PRO A 178 -16.73 6.81 -3.01
C PRO A 178 -16.50 6.30 -4.44
N GLY A 179 -15.44 6.78 -5.10
CA GLY A 179 -15.08 6.37 -6.46
C GLY A 179 -14.85 4.85 -6.61
N TYR A 180 -14.53 4.14 -5.53
CA TYR A 180 -14.41 2.68 -5.55
C TYR A 180 -15.70 1.95 -5.92
N ALA A 181 -16.89 2.52 -5.64
CA ALA A 181 -18.15 1.94 -6.08
C ALA A 181 -18.21 1.86 -7.61
N MET A 182 -17.81 2.95 -8.28
CA MET A 182 -17.78 3.03 -9.73
C MET A 182 -16.71 2.10 -10.32
N GLU A 183 -15.52 2.06 -9.71
CA GLU A 183 -14.45 1.17 -10.16
C GLU A 183 -14.83 -0.31 -10.01
N ARG A 184 -15.52 -0.69 -8.93
CA ARG A 184 -16.03 -2.06 -8.74
C ARG A 184 -17.07 -2.41 -9.79
N ALA A 185 -18.00 -1.50 -10.09
CA ALA A 185 -18.99 -1.68 -11.14
C ALA A 185 -18.33 -1.84 -12.52
N ALA A 186 -17.38 -0.97 -12.86
CA ALA A 186 -16.64 -1.02 -14.13
C ALA A 186 -15.79 -2.30 -14.27
N ALA A 187 -15.20 -2.78 -13.17
CA ALA A 187 -14.39 -3.99 -13.18
C ALA A 187 -15.24 -5.26 -13.39
N GLY A 188 -16.53 -5.23 -13.04
CA GLY A 188 -17.42 -6.38 -13.10
C GLY A 188 -16.97 -7.54 -12.20
N ARG A 189 -16.25 -7.23 -11.12
CA ARG A 189 -15.66 -8.21 -10.19
C ARG A 189 -15.55 -7.62 -8.78
N ARG A 190 -15.37 -8.49 -7.79
CA ARG A 190 -14.94 -8.07 -6.45
C ARG A 190 -13.53 -7.47 -6.55
N LEU A 191 -13.29 -6.35 -5.90
CA LEU A 191 -11.97 -5.71 -5.83
C LEU A 191 -11.25 -6.25 -4.58
N PRO A 192 -10.12 -6.95 -4.70
CA PRO A 192 -9.39 -7.47 -3.56
C PRO A 192 -9.01 -6.37 -2.56
N ILE A 193 -9.10 -6.68 -1.28
CA ILE A 193 -8.66 -5.81 -0.19
C ILE A 193 -7.50 -6.49 0.53
N PHE A 194 -6.45 -5.75 0.82
CA PHE A 194 -5.30 -6.20 1.60
C PHE A 194 -5.15 -5.33 2.83
N VAL A 195 -4.98 -5.96 3.99
CA VAL A 195 -4.53 -5.30 5.22
C VAL A 195 -3.03 -5.51 5.33
N LEU A 196 -2.29 -4.44 5.53
CA LEU A 196 -0.87 -4.45 5.78
C LEU A 196 -0.65 -4.16 7.27
N THR A 197 -0.11 -5.16 7.96
CA THR A 197 0.34 -5.02 9.35
C THR A 197 1.84 -4.79 9.34
N ARG A 198 2.37 -4.03 10.30
CA ARG A 198 3.83 -3.88 10.42
C ARG A 198 4.47 -5.25 10.69
N GLY A 199 5.60 -5.52 10.03
CA GLY A 199 6.45 -6.65 10.40
C GLY A 199 7.29 -6.28 11.63
N ASP A 200 7.50 -7.25 12.53
CA ASP A 200 8.44 -7.12 13.65
C ASP A 200 9.89 -6.95 13.17
#